data_AF-A0A2W4J4H6-F1
#
_entry.id   AF-A0A2W4J4H6-F1
#
_cell.length_a   1.000
_cell.length_b   1.000
_cell.length_c   1.000
_cell.angle_alpha   90.00
_cell.angle_beta   90.00
_cell.angle_gamma   90.00
#
_symmetry.space_group_name_H-M   'P 1'
#
loop_
_entity.id
_entity.type
_entity.pdbx_description
1 polymer ?
#
loop_
_entity_poly.entity_id
_entity_poly.type
_entity_poly.pdbx_seq_one_letter_code
_entity_poly.pdbx_strand_id
1 'polypeptide(L)'
;MATQATIEMVERLEAIGGNRWQKGAMDRVYFNDLARWYGLEVTRYNTGNVSSARLHGERISNSHAREILGDLAWAKVWFDANDGRFYGRNLDERYFGRIVEAIKAAAAAVELESVEA
;
A
#
# COMPACT_ATOMS: atom_id res chain seq x y z
N MET A 1 18.71 13.41 -10.59
CA MET A 1 18.05 12.95 -11.82
C MET A 1 17.43 11.62 -11.48
N ALA A 2 16.10 11.52 -11.50
CA ALA A 2 15.44 10.22 -11.38
C ALA A 2 15.89 9.34 -12.57
N THR A 3 16.18 8.09 -12.29
CA THR A 3 16.56 7.12 -13.33
C THR A 3 15.32 6.66 -14.10
N GLN A 4 15.50 6.19 -15.33
CA GLN A 4 14.40 5.61 -16.12
C GLN A 4 13.65 4.52 -15.34
N ALA A 5 14.37 3.64 -14.64
CA ALA A 5 13.80 2.59 -13.80
C ALA A 5 12.92 3.11 -12.65
N THR A 6 13.29 4.25 -12.03
CA THR A 6 12.47 4.86 -10.97
C THR A 6 11.20 5.50 -11.51
N ILE A 7 11.22 6.03 -12.74
CA ILE A 7 10.04 6.61 -13.38
C ILE A 7 9.05 5.50 -13.73
N GLU A 8 9.52 4.41 -14.33
CA GLU A 8 8.69 3.23 -14.63
C GLU A 8 8.09 2.61 -13.37
N MET A 9 8.87 2.55 -12.28
CA MET A 9 8.34 2.10 -10.99
C MET A 9 7.22 3.01 -10.50
N VAL A 10 7.37 4.33 -10.59
CA VAL A 10 6.31 5.27 -10.19
C VAL A 10 5.03 5.03 -10.98
N GLU A 11 5.12 4.87 -12.30
CA GLU A 11 3.95 4.60 -13.15
C GLU A 11 3.24 3.29 -12.76
N ARG A 12 4.00 2.22 -12.45
CA ARG A 12 3.43 0.97 -11.94
C ARG A 12 2.76 1.14 -10.58
N LEU A 13 3.40 1.91 -9.69
CA LEU A 13 2.86 2.21 -8.37
C LEU A 13 1.56 3.04 -8.49
N GLU A 14 1.46 3.94 -9.46
CA GLU A 14 0.22 4.65 -9.79
C GLU A 14 -0.86 3.69 -10.32
N ALA A 15 -0.50 2.78 -11.22
CA ALA A 15 -1.43 1.81 -11.82
C ALA A 15 -2.09 0.88 -10.79
N ILE A 16 -1.36 0.49 -9.74
CA ILE A 16 -1.89 -0.36 -8.67
C ILE A 16 -2.66 0.42 -7.58
N GLY A 17 -2.82 1.75 -7.73
CA GLY A 17 -3.60 2.60 -6.83
C GLY A 17 -2.78 3.49 -5.89
N GLY A 18 -1.49 3.68 -6.18
CA GLY A 18 -0.66 4.68 -5.52
C GLY A 18 -1.04 6.10 -5.94
N ASN A 19 -0.95 7.04 -5.01
CA ASN A 19 -1.25 8.45 -5.26
C ASN A 19 0.06 9.23 -5.38
N ARG A 20 0.43 9.58 -6.61
CA ARG A 20 1.62 10.39 -6.85
C ARG A 20 1.42 11.82 -6.39
N TRP A 21 2.45 12.33 -5.72
CA TRP A 21 2.56 13.68 -5.25
C TRP A 21 3.90 14.24 -5.71
N GLN A 22 3.83 15.27 -6.53
CA GLN A 22 5.00 15.95 -7.06
C GLN A 22 4.96 17.43 -6.67
N LYS A 23 6.02 17.92 -6.04
CA LYS A 23 6.17 19.35 -5.73
C LYS A 23 7.65 19.74 -5.67
N GLY A 24 8.04 20.68 -6.53
CA GLY A 24 9.43 21.13 -6.63
C GLY A 24 10.36 19.98 -7.02
N ALA A 25 11.37 19.70 -6.18
CA ALA A 25 12.30 18.59 -6.37
C ALA A 25 11.83 17.26 -5.75
N MET A 26 10.63 17.21 -5.17
CA MET A 26 10.11 16.00 -4.53
C MET A 26 9.10 15.30 -5.43
N ASP A 27 9.26 13.99 -5.57
CA ASP A 27 8.34 13.11 -6.30
C ASP A 27 8.13 11.83 -5.47
N ARG A 28 6.91 11.65 -4.96
CA ARG A 28 6.56 10.58 -4.01
C ARG A 28 5.24 9.94 -4.36
N VAL A 29 5.13 8.63 -4.16
CA VAL A 29 3.86 7.90 -4.36
C VAL A 29 3.36 7.40 -3.02
N TYR A 30 2.20 7.89 -2.57
CA TYR A 30 1.58 7.53 -1.30
C TYR A 30 0.59 6.38 -1.45
N PHE A 31 0.59 5.49 -0.46
CA PHE A 31 -0.37 4.40 -0.34
C PHE A 31 -1.30 4.67 0.83
N ASN A 32 -2.55 5.03 0.52
CA ASN A 32 -3.55 5.40 1.53
C ASN A 32 -4.33 4.17 2.05
N ASP A 33 -4.49 3.14 1.24
CA ASP A 33 -5.24 1.92 1.61
C ASP A 33 -4.31 0.82 2.15
N LEU A 34 -3.61 1.13 3.26
CA LEU A 34 -2.65 0.21 3.87
C LEU A 34 -3.30 -1.09 4.35
N ALA A 35 -4.59 -1.05 4.72
CA ALA A 35 -5.34 -2.24 5.14
C ALA A 35 -5.44 -3.25 4.00
N ARG A 36 -5.80 -2.80 2.79
CA ARG A 36 -5.82 -3.64 1.59
C ARG A 36 -4.45 -4.24 1.30
N TRP A 37 -3.39 -3.44 1.34
CA TRP A 37 -2.02 -3.91 1.08
C TRP A 37 -1.51 -4.90 2.13
N TYR A 38 -1.97 -4.77 3.36
CA TYR A 38 -1.70 -5.74 4.41
C TYR A 38 -2.51 -7.04 4.24
N GLY A 39 -3.50 -7.07 3.34
CA GLY A 39 -4.40 -8.20 3.13
C GLY A 39 -5.57 -8.23 4.12
N LEU A 40 -5.87 -7.11 4.78
CA LEU A 40 -7.01 -6.95 5.66
C LEU A 40 -8.22 -6.45 4.84
N GLU A 41 -9.24 -7.29 4.77
CA GLU A 41 -10.52 -6.97 4.14
C GLU A 41 -11.57 -6.80 5.23
N VAL A 42 -12.20 -5.62 5.28
CA VAL A 42 -13.26 -5.34 6.25
C VAL A 42 -14.54 -4.93 5.55
N THR A 43 -15.64 -5.57 5.95
CA THR A 43 -16.99 -5.17 5.56
C THR A 43 -17.58 -4.36 6.71
N ARG A 44 -18.20 -3.22 6.42
CA ARG A 44 -18.77 -2.32 7.43
C ARG A 44 -20.29 -2.28 7.30
N TYR A 45 -20.97 -2.13 8.43
CA TYR A 45 -22.38 -1.74 8.45
C TYR A 45 -22.53 -0.28 8.02
N ASN A 46 -23.75 0.13 7.64
CA ASN A 46 -24.07 1.53 7.31
C ASN A 46 -23.81 2.49 8.49
N THR A 47 -23.72 1.97 9.71
CA THR A 47 -23.36 2.72 10.93
C THR A 47 -21.85 2.91 11.11
N GLY A 48 -21.02 2.39 10.20
CA GLY A 48 -19.55 2.49 10.26
C GLY A 48 -18.86 1.37 11.07
N ASN A 49 -19.63 0.52 11.75
CA ASN A 49 -19.10 -0.61 12.51
C ASN A 49 -18.62 -1.75 11.61
N VAL A 50 -17.52 -2.41 11.98
CA VAL A 50 -17.06 -3.64 11.29
C VAL A 50 -18.08 -4.76 11.47
N SER A 51 -18.60 -5.25 10.36
CA SER A 51 -19.54 -6.38 10.24
C SER A 51 -18.80 -7.71 10.15
N SER A 52 -17.80 -7.77 9.29
CA SER A 52 -16.91 -8.93 9.15
C SER A 52 -15.52 -8.50 8.73
N ALA A 53 -14.52 -9.25 9.16
CA ALA A 53 -13.13 -9.04 8.78
C ALA A 53 -12.47 -10.34 8.33
N ARG A 54 -11.64 -10.24 7.29
CA ARG A 54 -10.78 -11.30 6.80
C ARG A 54 -9.35 -10.79 6.70
N LEU A 55 -8.40 -11.60 7.10
CA LEU A 55 -6.98 -11.34 6.93
C LEU A 55 -6.41 -12.45 6.06
N HIS A 56 -5.86 -12.11 4.89
CA HIS A 56 -5.35 -13.08 3.91
C HIS A 56 -6.40 -14.16 3.55
N GLY A 57 -7.67 -13.80 3.47
CA GLY A 57 -8.79 -14.72 3.19
C GLY A 57 -9.35 -15.46 4.42
N GLU A 58 -8.61 -15.52 5.53
CA GLU A 58 -9.04 -16.16 6.77
C GLU A 58 -9.92 -15.22 7.61
N ARG A 59 -11.00 -15.75 8.18
CA ARG A 59 -11.88 -14.95 9.04
C ARG A 59 -11.16 -14.66 10.36
N ILE A 60 -11.03 -13.37 10.70
CA ILE A 60 -10.51 -12.90 11.98
C ILE A 60 -11.61 -12.29 12.84
N SER A 61 -11.33 -12.06 14.13
CA SER A 61 -12.27 -11.38 15.01
C SER A 61 -12.38 -9.89 14.66
N ASN A 62 -13.59 -9.33 14.80
CA ASN A 62 -13.83 -7.91 14.52
C ASN A 62 -13.05 -6.98 15.48
N SER A 63 -12.70 -7.45 16.68
CA SER A 63 -11.87 -6.68 17.62
C SER A 63 -10.43 -6.60 17.15
N HIS A 64 -9.85 -7.72 16.70
CA HIS A 64 -8.51 -7.75 16.15
C HIS A 64 -8.40 -6.93 14.86
N ALA A 65 -9.42 -6.98 14.00
CA ALA A 65 -9.47 -6.15 12.81
C ALA A 65 -9.49 -4.64 13.14
N ARG A 66 -10.17 -4.22 14.21
CA ARG A 66 -10.18 -2.81 14.65
C ARG A 66 -8.83 -2.37 15.19
N GLU A 67 -8.12 -3.25 15.90
CA GLU A 67 -6.76 -2.98 16.40
C GLU A 67 -5.82 -2.70 15.22
N ILE A 68 -5.79 -3.59 14.23
CA ILE A 68 -4.99 -3.41 13.00
C ILE A 68 -5.41 -2.13 12.25
N LEU A 69 -6.71 -1.88 12.08
CA LEU A 69 -7.19 -0.65 11.46
C LEU A 69 -6.75 0.60 12.23
N GLY A 70 -6.72 0.54 13.56
CA GLY A 70 -6.25 1.63 14.41
C GLY A 70 -4.78 1.92 14.20
N ASP A 71 -3.95 0.88 14.17
CA ASP A 71 -2.51 0.99 13.89
C ASP A 71 -2.25 1.56 12.50
N LEU A 72 -3.00 1.09 11.50
CA LEU A 72 -2.85 1.52 10.10
C LEU A 72 -3.45 2.91 9.83
N ALA A 73 -4.43 3.38 10.61
CA ALA A 73 -5.11 4.66 10.36
C ALA A 73 -4.17 5.88 10.46
N TRP A 74 -3.14 5.79 11.31
CA TRP A 74 -2.15 6.86 11.51
C TRP A 74 -0.85 6.61 10.74
N ALA A 75 -0.73 5.43 10.14
CA ALA A 75 0.43 5.03 9.37
C ALA A 75 0.44 5.67 7.99
N LYS A 76 1.64 5.88 7.46
CA LYS A 76 1.84 6.36 6.09
C LYS A 76 2.94 5.54 5.45
N VAL A 77 2.70 5.06 4.23
CA VAL A 77 3.73 4.43 3.41
C VAL A 77 3.83 5.20 2.10
N TRP A 78 5.05 5.53 1.71
CA TRP A 78 5.31 6.18 0.42
C TRP A 78 6.60 5.66 -0.22
N PHE A 79 6.63 5.70 -1.56
CA PHE A 79 7.83 5.52 -2.35
C PHE A 79 8.41 6.88 -2.72
N ASP A 80 9.72 7.09 -2.59
CA ASP A 80 10.40 8.30 -3.06
C ASP A 80 11.12 8.00 -4.39
N ALA A 81 10.73 8.71 -5.46
CA ALA A 81 11.24 8.46 -6.79
C ALA A 81 12.67 8.99 -6.99
N ASN A 82 13.17 9.85 -6.08
CA ASN A 82 14.53 10.38 -6.18
C ASN A 82 15.58 9.36 -5.75
N ASP A 83 15.28 8.56 -4.72
CA ASP A 83 16.19 7.55 -4.18
C ASP A 83 15.75 6.10 -4.47
N GLY A 84 14.51 5.92 -4.95
CA GLY A 84 13.96 4.62 -5.31
C GLY A 84 13.59 3.74 -4.10
N ARG A 85 13.29 4.34 -2.93
CA ARG A 85 13.05 3.60 -1.68
C ARG A 85 11.65 3.81 -1.12
N PHE A 86 11.18 2.80 -0.41
CA PHE A 86 9.96 2.87 0.39
C PHE A 86 10.26 3.38 1.80
N TYR A 87 9.38 4.24 2.28
CA TYR A 87 9.43 4.82 3.62
C TYR A 87 8.09 4.60 4.33
N GLY A 88 8.18 4.33 5.63
CA GLY A 88 7.03 4.19 6.52
C GLY A 88 7.09 5.24 7.64
N ARG A 89 5.93 5.71 8.08
CA ARG A 89 5.78 6.54 9.28
C ARG A 89 4.67 5.97 10.16
N ASN A 90 4.91 5.95 11.49
CA ASN A 90 3.98 5.44 12.50
C ASN A 90 3.51 4.01 12.21
N LEU A 91 4.40 3.17 11.69
CA LEU A 91 4.10 1.81 11.29
C LEU A 91 5.16 0.88 11.87
N ASP A 92 4.73 -0.19 12.54
CA ASP A 92 5.63 -1.24 13.02
C ASP A 92 6.33 -1.90 11.83
N GLU A 93 7.60 -2.29 12.04
CA GLU A 93 8.43 -2.87 10.98
C GLU A 93 7.80 -4.14 10.39
N ARG A 94 7.07 -4.94 11.19
CA ARG A 94 6.39 -6.15 10.71
C ARG A 94 5.28 -5.82 9.72
N TYR A 95 4.48 -4.79 10.00
CA TYR A 95 3.43 -4.33 9.09
C TYR A 95 4.03 -3.68 7.84
N PHE A 96 5.04 -2.83 8.01
CA PHE A 96 5.74 -2.17 6.91
C PHE A 96 6.33 -3.15 5.91
N GLY A 97 7.07 -4.15 6.41
CA GLY A 97 7.68 -5.18 5.56
C GLY A 97 6.64 -5.89 4.70
N ARG A 98 5.54 -6.36 5.30
CA ARG A 98 4.47 -7.04 4.55
C ARG A 98 3.79 -6.15 3.53
N ILE A 99 3.49 -4.90 3.88
CA ILE A 99 2.86 -3.95 2.96
C ILE A 99 3.78 -3.66 1.77
N VAL A 100 5.07 -3.41 2.02
CA VAL A 100 6.04 -3.13 0.96
C VAL A 100 6.24 -4.35 0.07
N GLU A 101 6.30 -5.56 0.64
CA GLU A 101 6.36 -6.81 -0.13
C GLU A 101 5.13 -6.96 -1.03
N ALA A 102 3.92 -6.74 -0.51
CA ALA A 102 2.68 -6.81 -1.28
C ALA A 102 2.65 -5.77 -2.41
N ILE A 103 3.08 -4.53 -2.14
CA ILE A 103 3.17 -3.46 -3.13
C ILE A 103 4.17 -3.81 -4.24
N LYS A 104 5.36 -4.31 -3.87
CA LYS A 104 6.38 -4.75 -4.84
C LYS A 104 5.89 -5.90 -5.70
N ALA A 105 5.22 -6.89 -5.09
CA ALA A 105 4.63 -8.02 -5.80
C ALA A 105 3.56 -7.56 -6.79
N ALA A 106 2.68 -6.64 -6.39
CA ALA A 106 1.68 -6.07 -7.30
C ALA A 106 2.31 -5.24 -8.43
N ALA A 107 3.32 -4.41 -8.13
CA ALA A 107 4.05 -3.64 -9.15
C ALA A 107 4.79 -4.57 -10.14
N ALA A 108 5.31 -5.70 -9.68
CA ALA A 108 5.92 -6.72 -10.54
C ALA A 108 4.89 -7.48 -11.39
N ALA A 109 3.64 -7.64 -10.93
CA ALA A 109 2.58 -8.26 -11.72
C ALA A 109 2.18 -7.38 -12.93
N VAL A 110 2.18 -6.05 -12.77
CA VAL A 110 1.89 -5.10 -13.86
C VAL A 110 2.91 -5.19 -15.01
N GLU A 111 4.16 -5.56 -14.72
CA GLU A 111 5.18 -5.80 -15.76
C GLU A 111 4.78 -6.93 -16.73
N LEU A 112 4.10 -7.97 -16.24
CA LEU A 112 3.79 -9.16 -17.03
C LEU A 112 2.64 -8.90 -18.01
N GLU A 113 1.68 -8.05 -17.65
CA GLU A 113 0.56 -7.67 -18.53
C GLU A 113 0.99 -6.81 -19.72
N SER A 114 2.20 -6.23 -19.68
CA SER A 114 2.76 -5.41 -20.78
C SER A 114 3.46 -6.25 -21.86
N VAL A 115 3.70 -7.54 -21.60
CA VAL A 115 4.46 -8.43 -22.50
C VAL A 115 3.54 -9.35 -23.31
N GLU A 116 2.23 -9.38 -23.01
CA GLU A 116 1.23 -10.20 -23.70
C GLU A 116 0.27 -9.42 -24.63
N ALA A 117 0.72 -8.28 -25.19
CA ALA A 117 -0.06 -7.48 -26.17
C ALA A 117 0.61 -7.42 -27.56
#